data_AF-A0A433V6B5-F1
#
_entry.id   AF-A0A433V6B5-F1
#
_cell.length_a   1.000
_cell.length_b   1.000
_cell.length_c   1.000
_cell.angle_alpha   90.00
_cell.angle_beta   90.00
_cell.angle_gamma   90.00
#
_symmetry.space_group_name_H-M   'P 1'
#
loop_
_entity.id
_entity.type
_entity.pdbx_description
1 polymer ?
#
loop_
_entity_poly.entity_id
_entity_poly.type
_entity_poly.pdbx_seq_one_letter_code
_entity_poly.pdbx_strand_id
1 'polypeptide(L)'
;MTITLASATYAQQHQLNPNPTAHIETSTLEYLHTAFLLYEYKTNYSKRDYKIQLEICGWNKGSFEEKRALKIGQYFQDFVSCPQQLAPIPVTILLKLCSKEYRPILDLITNYPPGGLTCEIVLNLIEERKALIKAQKEQELKPKEEEKPVIWRRVPSGARYCQFPPVWEDDERTGVLTQRLIDEHGMIPQTILREAVADYYEKIMQATEQSQTETSESIFVTEPETFSSSEILAVEISEAIQDDSSIVEPEQIVTHEIEEVSTHDNHQEDNSLTDNVTVAPNAEEQETLVLIEKLEAATSYYQIRSALYRHQSVKDKAIEQLSEAEKSRIEELLPLQVKALNKARESNLILDYYELETGSFQIFIEGEDRPVSVSKSSVLSWLKEQERINSITV
;
A
#
# COMPACT_ATOMS: atom_id res chain seq x y z
N MET A 1 -15.68 -47.48 29.14
CA MET A 1 -14.30 -46.99 29.01
C MET A 1 -14.18 -46.33 27.65
N THR A 2 -14.38 -45.02 27.60
CA THR A 2 -14.27 -44.20 26.39
C THR A 2 -12.83 -43.70 26.30
N ILE A 3 -12.06 -44.26 25.36
CA ILE A 3 -10.71 -43.80 25.05
C ILE A 3 -10.86 -42.56 24.18
N THR A 4 -10.69 -41.39 24.80
CA THR A 4 -10.56 -40.11 24.11
C THR A 4 -9.22 -40.15 23.37
N LEU A 5 -9.23 -40.34 22.05
CA LEU A 5 -8.04 -40.10 21.23
C LEU A 5 -7.71 -38.61 21.35
N ALA A 6 -6.69 -38.28 22.14
CA ALA A 6 -6.06 -36.97 22.08
C ALA A 6 -5.50 -36.81 20.66
N SER A 7 -6.07 -35.89 19.88
CA SER A 7 -5.53 -35.51 18.58
C SER A 7 -4.07 -35.12 18.76
N ALA A 8 -3.16 -35.72 17.97
CA ALA A 8 -1.75 -35.37 17.99
C ALA A 8 -1.56 -33.88 17.69
N THR A 9 -0.64 -33.22 18.39
CA THR A 9 -0.34 -31.79 18.17
C THR A 9 0.29 -31.56 16.80
N TYR A 10 0.19 -30.36 16.24
CA TYR A 10 0.72 -30.07 14.90
C TYR A 10 2.20 -30.43 14.74
N ALA A 11 3.01 -30.11 15.76
CA ALA A 11 4.43 -30.47 15.80
C ALA A 11 4.67 -32.00 15.72
N GLN A 12 3.80 -32.81 16.34
CA GLN A 12 3.86 -34.26 16.28
C GLN A 12 3.43 -34.81 14.92
N GLN A 13 2.43 -34.19 14.28
CA GLN A 13 1.92 -34.59 12.97
C GLN A 13 2.96 -34.37 11.86
N HIS A 14 3.76 -33.31 11.96
CA HIS A 14 4.73 -32.92 10.95
C HIS A 14 6.19 -33.22 11.32
N GLN A 15 6.45 -33.88 12.46
CA GLN A 15 7.79 -34.20 12.97
C GLN A 15 8.71 -32.98 13.10
N LEU A 16 8.14 -31.86 13.57
CA LEU A 16 8.83 -30.58 13.65
C LEU A 16 9.39 -30.32 15.04
N ASN A 17 10.39 -29.43 15.11
CA ASN A 17 10.80 -28.87 16.39
C ASN A 17 9.61 -28.06 16.96
N PRO A 18 9.23 -28.28 18.23
CA PRO A 18 8.18 -27.49 18.88
C PRO A 18 8.56 -26.01 19.04
N ASN A 19 9.82 -25.63 18.77
CA ASN A 19 10.22 -24.23 18.75
C ASN A 19 9.94 -23.58 17.37
N PRO A 20 8.98 -22.64 17.27
CA PRO A 20 8.66 -21.93 16.03
C PRO A 20 9.80 -21.05 15.49
N THR A 21 10.85 -20.78 16.26
CA THR A 21 11.86 -19.76 15.90
C THR A 21 13.06 -20.31 15.15
N ALA A 22 13.23 -21.63 15.14
CA ALA A 22 14.28 -22.30 14.39
C ALA A 22 14.09 -22.24 12.85
N HIS A 23 13.00 -21.63 12.37
CA HIS A 23 12.40 -21.91 11.06
C HIS A 23 12.04 -20.65 10.23
N ILE A 24 12.35 -19.44 10.70
CA ILE A 24 11.84 -18.19 10.09
C ILE A 24 12.60 -17.78 8.84
N GLU A 25 13.90 -18.09 8.76
CA GLU A 25 14.81 -17.43 7.80
C GLU A 25 15.33 -18.37 6.71
N THR A 26 14.97 -19.65 6.77
CA THR A 26 15.51 -20.73 5.92
C THR A 26 14.63 -21.02 4.71
N SER A 27 13.30 -21.02 4.86
CA SER A 27 12.37 -21.22 3.73
C SER A 27 10.94 -20.79 4.04
N THR A 28 10.14 -20.53 3.00
CA THR A 28 8.69 -20.28 3.12
C THR A 28 7.98 -21.43 3.84
N LEU A 29 8.38 -22.68 3.58
CA LEU A 29 7.78 -23.87 4.22
C LEU A 29 7.98 -23.84 5.73
N GLU A 30 9.20 -23.55 6.17
CA GLU A 30 9.53 -23.44 7.59
C GLU A 30 8.78 -22.29 8.25
N TYR A 31 8.66 -21.15 7.57
CA TYR A 31 7.82 -20.04 8.03
C TYR A 31 6.34 -20.43 8.19
N LEU A 32 5.79 -21.21 7.27
CA LEU A 32 4.42 -21.71 7.34
C LEU A 32 4.23 -22.64 8.55
N HIS A 33 5.18 -23.53 8.80
CA HIS A 33 5.16 -24.38 9.98
C HIS A 33 5.16 -23.56 11.28
N THR A 34 6.01 -22.55 11.36
CA THR A 34 6.03 -21.56 12.45
C THR A 34 4.68 -20.87 12.61
N ALA A 35 4.11 -20.35 11.51
CA ALA A 35 2.84 -19.64 11.52
C ALA A 35 1.68 -20.51 12.03
N PHE A 36 1.61 -21.77 11.59
CA PHE A 36 0.57 -22.71 12.02
C PHE A 36 0.73 -23.14 13.47
N LEU A 37 1.96 -23.45 13.91
CA LEU A 37 2.25 -23.80 15.31
C LEU A 37 1.93 -22.65 16.26
N LEU A 38 2.32 -21.43 15.88
CA LEU A 38 2.06 -20.23 16.66
C LEU A 38 0.56 -19.91 16.76
N TYR A 39 -0.18 -20.13 15.68
CA TYR A 39 -1.63 -19.98 15.69
C TYR A 39 -2.28 -20.99 16.62
N GLU A 40 -1.87 -22.27 16.57
CA GLU A 40 -2.32 -23.31 17.51
C GLU A 40 -2.02 -22.92 18.97
N TYR A 41 -0.83 -22.37 19.24
CA TYR A 41 -0.49 -21.90 20.58
C TYR A 41 -1.38 -20.76 21.03
N LYS A 42 -1.67 -19.81 20.14
CA LYS A 42 -2.57 -18.69 20.45
C LYS A 42 -4.01 -19.14 20.70
N THR A 43 -4.48 -20.20 20.03
CA THR A 43 -5.85 -20.71 20.21
C THR A 43 -5.98 -21.59 21.46
N ASN A 44 -4.94 -22.37 21.78
CA ASN A 44 -5.04 -23.42 22.81
C ASN A 44 -4.52 -22.98 24.19
N TYR A 45 -3.67 -21.95 24.28
CA TYR A 45 -3.09 -21.49 25.54
C TYR A 45 -3.78 -20.24 26.10
N SER A 46 -3.74 -20.08 27.42
CA SER A 46 -4.18 -18.82 28.04
C SER A 46 -3.26 -17.66 27.64
N LYS A 47 -3.75 -16.41 27.74
CA LYS A 47 -2.94 -15.22 27.40
C LYS A 47 -1.61 -15.13 28.15
N ARG A 48 -1.53 -15.70 29.35
CA ARG A 48 -0.31 -15.74 30.19
C ARG A 48 0.61 -16.85 29.70
N ASP A 49 0.08 -18.05 29.50
CA ASP A 49 0.88 -19.21 29.09
C ASP A 49 1.44 -19.02 27.67
N TYR A 50 0.65 -18.42 26.77
CA TYR A 50 1.12 -18.04 25.44
C TYR A 50 2.28 -17.04 25.50
N LYS A 51 2.25 -16.06 26.42
CA LYS A 51 3.38 -15.12 26.59
C LYS A 51 4.64 -15.85 27.07
N ILE A 52 4.50 -16.76 28.03
CA ILE A 52 5.61 -17.58 28.54
C ILE A 52 6.20 -18.46 27.42
N GLN A 53 5.34 -19.09 26.60
CA GLN A 53 5.79 -19.90 25.47
C GLN A 53 6.54 -19.07 24.42
N LEU A 54 6.04 -17.88 24.08
CA LEU A 54 6.76 -16.97 23.18
C LEU A 54 8.14 -16.60 23.71
N GLU A 55 8.24 -16.27 24.99
CA GLU A 55 9.50 -15.90 25.65
C GLU A 55 10.50 -17.06 25.66
N ILE A 56 10.05 -18.28 25.96
CA ILE A 56 10.87 -19.51 25.89
C ILE A 56 11.38 -19.75 24.47
N CYS A 57 10.56 -19.47 23.47
CA CYS A 57 10.91 -19.65 22.06
C CYS A 57 11.82 -18.51 21.53
N GLY A 58 11.99 -17.41 22.28
CA GLY A 58 12.79 -16.25 21.87
C GLY A 58 12.00 -15.23 21.03
N TRP A 59 10.67 -15.25 21.09
CA TRP A 59 9.79 -14.28 20.42
C TRP A 59 9.24 -13.24 21.38
N ASN A 60 9.24 -11.99 20.92
CA ASN A 60 8.61 -10.89 21.63
C ASN A 60 7.13 -10.79 21.25
N LYS A 61 6.26 -10.93 22.26
CA LYS A 61 4.83 -10.69 22.10
C LYS A 61 4.59 -9.24 21.63
N GLY A 62 3.82 -9.09 20.56
CA GLY A 62 3.52 -7.83 19.91
C GLY A 62 4.49 -7.45 18.79
N SER A 63 5.54 -8.24 18.55
CA SER A 63 6.48 -8.01 17.45
C SER A 63 5.78 -8.04 16.10
N PHE A 64 6.36 -7.34 15.12
CA PHE A 64 5.85 -7.35 13.76
C PHE A 64 5.82 -8.76 13.16
N GLU A 65 6.85 -9.55 13.45
CA GLU A 65 6.96 -10.92 12.95
C GLU A 65 5.89 -11.85 13.56
N GLU A 66 5.63 -11.70 14.86
CA GLU A 66 4.53 -12.42 15.51
C GLU A 66 3.18 -12.13 14.88
N LYS A 67 2.90 -10.85 14.66
CA LYS A 67 1.64 -10.44 14.03
C LYS A 67 1.52 -10.97 12.60
N ARG A 68 2.61 -11.01 11.83
CA ARG A 68 2.64 -11.54 10.46
C ARG A 68 2.40 -13.04 10.43
N ALA A 69 3.14 -13.81 11.24
CA ALA A 69 2.99 -15.25 11.34
C ALA A 69 1.59 -15.65 11.81
N LEU A 70 1.06 -14.99 12.84
CA LEU A 70 -0.31 -15.22 13.31
C LEU A 70 -1.36 -14.91 12.25
N LYS A 71 -1.13 -13.88 11.42
CA LYS A 71 -2.05 -13.52 10.34
C LYS A 71 -2.05 -14.59 9.25
N ILE A 72 -0.89 -15.09 8.86
CA ILE A 72 -0.80 -16.22 7.92
C ILE A 72 -1.47 -17.46 8.51
N GLY A 73 -1.11 -17.84 9.74
CA GLY A 73 -1.70 -18.99 10.42
C GLY A 73 -3.22 -18.91 10.42
N GLN A 74 -3.79 -17.77 10.79
CA GLN A 74 -5.24 -17.57 10.81
C GLN A 74 -5.92 -17.71 9.44
N TYR A 75 -5.34 -17.16 8.37
CA TYR A 75 -6.00 -17.08 7.06
C TYR A 75 -5.83 -18.34 6.21
N PHE A 76 -4.80 -19.14 6.47
CA PHE A 76 -4.47 -20.34 5.69
C PHE A 76 -4.73 -21.63 6.48
N GLN A 77 -5.70 -21.64 7.40
CA GLN A 77 -6.02 -22.81 8.23
C GLN A 77 -6.37 -24.06 7.43
N ASP A 78 -6.95 -23.92 6.23
CA ASP A 78 -7.27 -25.05 5.36
C ASP A 78 -6.02 -25.82 4.87
N PHE A 79 -4.85 -25.19 4.94
CA PHE A 79 -3.57 -25.76 4.52
C PHE A 79 -2.74 -26.33 5.67
N VAL A 80 -3.29 -26.38 6.90
CA VAL A 80 -2.57 -26.92 8.07
C VAL A 80 -2.12 -28.36 7.80
N SER A 81 -2.94 -29.20 7.18
CA SER A 81 -2.53 -30.58 6.85
C SER A 81 -1.56 -30.70 5.66
N CYS A 82 -1.38 -29.65 4.86
CA CYS A 82 -0.57 -29.64 3.64
C CYS A 82 0.21 -28.32 3.41
N PRO A 83 1.05 -27.87 4.36
CA PRO A 83 1.80 -26.62 4.26
C PRO A 83 2.73 -26.58 3.03
N GLN A 84 3.16 -27.75 2.53
CA GLN A 84 4.01 -27.87 1.35
C GLN A 84 3.37 -27.32 0.08
N GLN A 85 2.03 -27.28 0.01
CA GLN A 85 1.31 -26.71 -1.13
C GLN A 85 1.50 -25.18 -1.23
N LEU A 86 1.72 -24.50 -0.10
CA LEU A 86 1.97 -23.06 -0.06
C LEU A 86 3.47 -22.71 -0.11
N ALA A 87 4.36 -23.67 0.09
CA ALA A 87 5.81 -23.47 0.09
C ALA A 87 6.37 -22.77 -1.16
N PRO A 88 5.85 -22.99 -2.39
CA PRO A 88 6.33 -22.29 -3.57
C PRO A 88 6.02 -20.78 -3.59
N ILE A 89 5.14 -20.30 -2.69
CA ILE A 89 4.65 -18.91 -2.69
C ILE A 89 5.39 -18.11 -1.61
N PRO A 90 6.19 -17.10 -1.96
CA PRO A 90 6.86 -16.24 -0.98
C PRO A 90 5.94 -15.70 0.12
N VAL A 91 6.44 -15.64 1.36
CA VAL A 91 5.73 -15.15 2.55
C VAL A 91 5.13 -13.75 2.34
N THR A 92 5.81 -12.89 1.58
CA THR A 92 5.33 -11.54 1.24
C THR A 92 4.04 -11.57 0.42
N ILE A 93 3.90 -12.54 -0.49
CA ILE A 93 2.69 -12.74 -1.30
C ILE A 93 1.59 -13.34 -0.43
N LEU A 94 1.90 -14.33 0.41
CA LEU A 94 0.93 -14.90 1.35
C LEU A 94 0.32 -13.82 2.26
N LEU A 95 1.15 -12.92 2.80
CA LEU A 95 0.68 -11.79 3.62
C LEU A 95 -0.23 -10.82 2.87
N LYS A 96 0.02 -10.63 1.57
CA LYS A 96 -0.81 -9.80 0.71
C LYS A 96 -2.20 -10.42 0.51
N LEU A 97 -2.27 -11.74 0.36
CA LEU A 97 -3.54 -12.47 0.27
C LEU A 97 -4.37 -12.38 1.56
N CYS A 98 -3.74 -12.20 2.72
CA CYS A 98 -4.45 -11.96 3.99
C CYS A 98 -5.15 -10.58 4.09
N SER A 99 -5.22 -9.79 3.02
CA SER A 99 -5.92 -8.50 3.02
C SER A 99 -7.34 -8.65 2.47
N LYS A 100 -8.25 -7.76 2.91
CA LYS A 100 -9.69 -7.86 2.61
C LYS A 100 -9.99 -7.88 1.11
N GLU A 101 -9.19 -7.18 0.31
CA GLU A 101 -9.36 -7.02 -1.13
C GLU A 101 -9.13 -8.33 -1.92
N TYR A 102 -8.22 -9.17 -1.41
CA TYR A 102 -7.75 -10.40 -2.07
C TYR A 102 -8.27 -11.67 -1.39
N ARG A 103 -9.11 -11.53 -0.36
CA ARG A 103 -9.73 -12.66 0.35
C ARG A 103 -10.41 -13.69 -0.59
N PRO A 104 -11.11 -13.31 -1.68
CA PRO A 104 -11.70 -14.28 -2.61
C PRO A 104 -10.69 -15.21 -3.28
N ILE A 105 -9.41 -14.81 -3.35
CA ILE A 105 -8.35 -15.65 -3.93
C ILE A 105 -8.05 -16.84 -3.01
N LEU A 106 -8.23 -16.70 -1.69
CA LEU A 106 -8.02 -17.79 -0.73
C LEU A 106 -8.94 -18.98 -1.04
N ASP A 107 -10.22 -18.71 -1.31
CA ASP A 107 -11.18 -19.74 -1.68
C ASP A 107 -10.77 -20.44 -3.00
N LEU A 108 -10.20 -19.70 -3.95
CA LEU A 108 -9.74 -20.27 -5.21
C LEU A 108 -8.53 -21.17 -5.01
N ILE A 109 -7.52 -20.75 -4.26
CA ILE A 109 -6.29 -21.53 -4.05
C ILE A 109 -6.53 -22.80 -3.22
N THR A 110 -7.51 -22.80 -2.30
CA THR A 110 -7.88 -24.00 -1.51
C THR A 110 -8.39 -25.13 -2.41
N ASN A 111 -8.98 -24.80 -3.56
CA ASN A 111 -9.51 -25.77 -4.52
C ASN A 111 -8.46 -26.31 -5.50
N TYR A 112 -7.20 -25.85 -5.46
CA TYR A 112 -6.16 -26.37 -6.35
C TYR A 112 -5.66 -27.75 -5.91
N PRO A 113 -5.35 -28.63 -6.88
CA PRO A 113 -4.80 -29.94 -6.56
C PRO A 113 -3.43 -29.83 -5.87
N PRO A 114 -3.08 -30.76 -4.97
CA PRO A 114 -1.79 -30.79 -4.30
C PRO A 114 -0.64 -30.76 -5.32
N GLY A 115 0.31 -29.83 -5.14
CA GLY A 115 1.48 -29.67 -6.01
C GLY A 115 1.23 -28.94 -7.34
N GLY A 116 -0.02 -28.57 -7.66
CA GLY A 116 -0.34 -27.79 -8.85
C GLY A 116 -0.30 -26.26 -8.64
N LEU A 117 -0.21 -25.82 -7.39
CA LEU A 117 -0.20 -24.41 -7.04
C LEU A 117 1.22 -23.83 -7.16
N THR A 118 1.40 -22.84 -8.04
CA THR A 118 2.68 -22.14 -8.24
C THR A 118 2.55 -20.66 -7.88
N CYS A 119 3.68 -20.01 -7.62
CA CYS A 119 3.72 -18.57 -7.36
C CYS A 119 3.14 -17.74 -8.53
N GLU A 120 3.42 -18.16 -9.77
CA GLU A 120 2.93 -17.49 -10.98
C GLU A 120 1.40 -17.49 -11.08
N ILE A 121 0.76 -18.65 -10.79
CA ILE A 121 -0.71 -18.75 -10.77
C ILE A 121 -1.31 -17.77 -9.76
N VAL A 122 -0.72 -17.69 -8.56
CA VAL A 122 -1.20 -16.78 -7.51
C VAL A 122 -1.00 -15.32 -7.91
N LEU A 123 0.10 -14.98 -8.58
CA LEU A 123 0.34 -13.63 -9.09
C LEU A 123 -0.69 -13.24 -10.15
N ASN A 124 -1.02 -14.15 -11.07
CA ASN A 124 -2.07 -13.92 -12.08
C ASN A 124 -3.44 -13.70 -11.44
N LEU A 125 -3.82 -14.50 -10.43
CA LEU A 125 -5.08 -14.31 -9.69
C LEU A 125 -5.12 -12.94 -8.97
N ILE A 126 -3.98 -12.48 -8.45
CA ILE A 126 -3.85 -11.14 -7.83
C ILE A 126 -4.05 -10.05 -8.88
N GLU A 127 -3.50 -10.20 -10.09
CA GLU A 127 -3.66 -9.24 -11.18
C GLU A 127 -5.10 -9.18 -11.71
N GLU A 128 -5.73 -10.33 -11.93
CA GLU A 128 -7.14 -10.43 -12.30
C GLU A 128 -8.03 -9.74 -11.25
N ARG A 129 -7.76 -9.99 -9.96
CA ARG A 129 -8.52 -9.36 -8.87
C ARG A 129 -8.33 -7.85 -8.85
N LYS A 130 -7.11 -7.35 -9.11
CA LYS A 130 -6.85 -5.90 -9.24
C LYS A 130 -7.64 -5.30 -10.39
N ALA A 131 -7.70 -5.97 -11.54
CA ALA A 131 -8.48 -5.51 -12.69
C ALA A 131 -9.97 -5.43 -12.36
N LEU A 132 -10.52 -6.42 -11.66
CA LEU A 132 -11.91 -6.40 -11.20
C LEU A 132 -12.19 -5.26 -10.22
N ILE A 133 -11.32 -5.03 -9.24
CA ILE A 133 -11.47 -3.91 -8.29
C ILE A 133 -11.44 -2.57 -9.04
N LYS A 134 -10.55 -2.43 -10.04
CA LYS A 134 -10.47 -1.23 -10.87
C LYS A 134 -11.77 -1.03 -11.68
N ALA A 135 -12.28 -2.08 -12.32
CA ALA A 135 -13.52 -2.04 -13.08
C ALA A 135 -14.74 -1.73 -12.20
N GLN A 136 -14.81 -2.27 -10.98
CA GLN A 136 -15.86 -1.97 -10.00
C GLN A 136 -15.85 -0.50 -9.60
N LYS A 137 -14.66 0.06 -9.28
CA LYS A 137 -14.52 1.49 -8.98
C LYS A 137 -14.92 2.37 -10.15
N GLU A 138 -14.57 1.98 -11.37
CA GLU A 138 -14.96 2.69 -12.60
C GLU A 138 -16.47 2.61 -12.87
N GLN A 139 -17.12 1.50 -12.51
CA GLN A 139 -18.56 1.33 -12.62
C GLN A 139 -19.34 2.08 -11.53
N GLU A 140 -18.80 2.18 -10.30
CA GLU A 140 -19.34 3.02 -9.23
C GLU A 140 -19.25 4.53 -9.57
N LEU A 141 -18.28 4.91 -10.40
CA LEU A 141 -18.14 6.26 -10.92
C LEU A 141 -19.11 6.57 -12.06
N LYS A 142 -19.74 5.56 -12.68
CA LYS A 142 -20.81 5.79 -13.67
C LYS A 142 -22.10 6.18 -12.94
N PRO A 143 -22.76 7.29 -13.32
CA PRO A 143 -23.98 7.73 -12.67
C PRO A 143 -25.06 6.65 -12.77
N LYS A 144 -25.54 6.16 -11.63
CA LYS A 144 -26.73 5.30 -11.57
C LYS A 144 -27.94 6.15 -11.96
N GLU A 145 -28.60 5.81 -13.05
CA GLU A 145 -29.69 6.59 -13.66
C GLU A 145 -30.96 6.69 -12.77
N GLU A 146 -31.06 5.91 -11.69
CA GLU A 146 -32.33 5.70 -10.97
C GLU A 146 -32.42 6.37 -9.57
N GLU A 147 -31.33 6.87 -8.99
CA GLU A 147 -31.37 7.62 -7.73
C GLU A 147 -31.25 9.12 -8.00
N LYS A 148 -32.22 9.92 -7.54
CA LYS A 148 -32.13 11.38 -7.61
C LYS A 148 -30.79 11.81 -7.00
N PRO A 149 -29.90 12.46 -7.76
CA PRO A 149 -28.55 12.73 -7.30
C PRO A 149 -28.59 13.66 -6.08
N VAL A 150 -28.06 13.20 -4.95
CA VAL A 150 -27.95 13.99 -3.72
C VAL A 150 -26.52 14.52 -3.59
N ILE A 151 -26.37 15.83 -3.73
CA ILE A 151 -25.09 16.54 -3.57
C ILE A 151 -24.76 16.87 -2.11
N TRP A 152 -25.65 16.59 -1.16
CA TRP A 152 -25.44 16.87 0.25
C TRP A 152 -24.59 15.79 0.93
N ARG A 153 -23.62 16.23 1.74
CA ARG A 153 -22.76 15.40 2.60
C ARG A 153 -22.78 15.93 4.03
N ARG A 154 -22.43 15.09 5.01
CA ARG A 154 -22.30 15.46 6.43
C ARG A 154 -20.84 15.42 6.85
N VAL A 155 -20.40 16.40 7.62
CA VAL A 155 -19.14 16.32 8.36
C VAL A 155 -19.34 15.59 9.69
N PRO A 156 -18.28 15.05 10.32
CA PRO A 156 -18.38 14.41 11.64
C PRO A 156 -19.02 15.28 12.72
N SER A 157 -18.93 16.61 12.61
CA SER A 157 -19.57 17.57 13.51
C SER A 157 -21.09 17.73 13.31
N GLY A 158 -21.70 17.07 12.32
CA GLY A 158 -23.13 17.11 12.03
C GLY A 158 -23.56 18.20 11.04
N ALA A 159 -22.70 19.18 10.72
CA ALA A 159 -22.98 20.17 9.68
C ALA A 159 -23.06 19.52 8.27
N ARG A 160 -23.79 20.16 7.37
CA ARG A 160 -23.92 19.72 5.97
C ARG A 160 -23.11 20.61 5.04
N TYR A 161 -22.54 20.01 4.00
CA TYR A 161 -21.91 20.72 2.89
C TYR A 161 -22.33 20.09 1.56
N CYS A 162 -22.28 20.87 0.49
CA CYS A 162 -22.50 20.35 -0.85
C CYS A 162 -21.17 19.85 -1.44
N GLN A 163 -21.22 18.70 -2.11
CA GLN A 163 -20.11 18.14 -2.87
C GLN A 163 -20.62 17.78 -4.26
N PHE A 164 -20.07 18.44 -5.26
CA PHE A 164 -20.30 18.09 -6.66
C PHE A 164 -19.39 16.93 -7.05
N PRO A 165 -19.89 15.94 -7.80
CA PRO A 165 -19.04 14.92 -8.41
C PRO A 165 -17.99 15.54 -9.33
N PRO A 166 -16.88 14.83 -9.64
CA PRO A 166 -15.95 15.25 -10.66
C PRO A 166 -16.68 15.48 -12.01
N VAL A 167 -16.36 16.59 -12.66
CA VAL A 167 -16.94 16.97 -13.95
C VAL A 167 -16.02 16.44 -15.05
N TRP A 168 -16.53 15.49 -15.84
CA TRP A 168 -15.84 14.91 -16.99
C TRP A 168 -16.56 15.37 -18.26
N GLU A 169 -16.09 16.45 -18.87
CA GLU A 169 -16.61 17.01 -20.11
C GLU A 169 -15.57 16.82 -21.22
N ASP A 170 -15.99 16.36 -22.40
CA ASP A 170 -15.08 16.17 -23.54
C ASP A 170 -14.55 17.49 -24.11
N ASP A 171 -15.32 18.58 -23.97
CA ASP A 171 -14.94 19.92 -24.44
C ASP A 171 -14.23 20.76 -23.36
N GLU A 172 -14.08 20.20 -22.14
CA GLU A 172 -13.43 20.80 -20.97
C GLU A 172 -13.94 22.21 -20.60
N ARG A 173 -15.11 22.60 -21.12
CA ARG A 173 -15.52 24.01 -21.19
C ARG A 173 -15.76 24.61 -19.82
N THR A 174 -16.36 23.86 -18.90
CA THR A 174 -16.60 24.32 -17.53
C THR A 174 -15.28 24.62 -16.81
N GLY A 175 -14.26 23.77 -17.00
CA GLY A 175 -12.93 23.97 -16.43
C GLY A 175 -12.23 25.20 -16.98
N VAL A 176 -12.21 25.35 -18.31
CA VAL A 176 -11.56 26.47 -19.01
C VAL A 176 -12.17 27.82 -18.62
N LEU A 177 -13.51 27.92 -18.61
CA LEU A 177 -14.20 29.15 -18.24
C LEU A 177 -13.99 29.51 -16.76
N THR A 178 -14.06 28.51 -15.88
CA THR A 178 -13.81 28.72 -14.44
C THR A 178 -12.39 29.21 -14.20
N GLN A 179 -11.40 28.61 -14.86
CA GLN A 179 -10.00 29.03 -14.75
C GLN A 179 -9.81 30.47 -15.25
N ARG A 180 -10.43 30.83 -16.38
CA ARG A 180 -10.40 32.20 -16.89
C ARG A 180 -10.98 33.21 -15.90
N LEU A 181 -12.09 32.89 -15.22
CA LEU A 181 -12.67 33.76 -14.19
C LEU A 181 -11.73 33.93 -12.98
N ILE A 182 -10.98 32.90 -12.62
CA ILE A 182 -9.98 32.99 -11.55
C ILE A 182 -8.82 33.89 -12.00
N ASP A 183 -8.28 33.66 -13.19
CA ASP A 183 -7.07 34.34 -13.67
C ASP A 183 -7.33 35.80 -14.05
N GLU A 184 -8.43 36.09 -14.73
CA GLU A 184 -8.75 37.43 -15.25
C GLU A 184 -9.50 38.28 -14.23
N HIS A 185 -10.34 37.67 -13.39
CA HIS A 185 -11.22 38.39 -12.47
C HIS A 185 -10.91 38.12 -10.98
N GLY A 186 -9.91 37.31 -10.66
CA GLY A 186 -9.50 37.03 -9.28
C GLY A 186 -10.59 36.34 -8.45
N MET A 187 -11.58 35.73 -9.11
CA MET A 187 -12.70 35.12 -8.41
C MET A 187 -12.28 33.80 -7.78
N ILE A 188 -12.80 33.51 -6.58
CA ILE A 188 -12.60 32.20 -5.97
C ILE A 188 -13.62 31.19 -6.52
N PRO A 189 -13.25 29.91 -6.70
CA PRO A 189 -14.14 28.89 -7.26
C PRO A 189 -15.50 28.77 -6.57
N GLN A 190 -15.53 28.95 -5.24
CA GLN A 190 -16.77 28.86 -4.47
C GLN A 190 -17.75 30.01 -4.76
N THR A 191 -17.23 31.21 -5.09
CA THR A 191 -18.05 32.36 -5.47
C THR A 191 -18.61 32.16 -6.88
N ILE A 192 -17.77 31.74 -7.83
CA ILE A 192 -18.19 31.42 -9.20
C ILE A 192 -19.34 30.39 -9.17
N LEU A 193 -19.16 29.31 -8.43
CA LEU A 193 -20.17 28.26 -8.29
C LEU A 193 -21.46 28.79 -7.67
N ARG A 194 -21.38 29.61 -6.62
CA ARG A 194 -22.55 30.19 -5.95
C ARG A 194 -23.35 31.08 -6.89
N GLU A 195 -22.67 31.98 -7.60
CA GLU A 195 -23.31 32.94 -8.51
C GLU A 195 -23.91 32.23 -9.72
N ALA A 196 -23.18 31.28 -10.33
CA ALA A 196 -23.68 30.52 -11.47
C ALA A 196 -24.93 29.70 -11.13
N VAL A 197 -24.95 29.05 -9.96
CA VAL A 197 -26.13 28.29 -9.50
C VAL A 197 -27.31 29.22 -9.20
N ALA A 198 -27.07 30.38 -8.58
CA ALA A 198 -28.11 31.35 -8.29
C ALA A 198 -28.74 31.92 -9.58
N ASP A 199 -27.91 32.40 -10.51
CA ASP A 199 -28.34 32.92 -11.81
C ASP A 199 -29.11 31.88 -12.62
N TYR A 200 -28.63 30.63 -12.65
CA TYR A 200 -29.32 29.55 -13.36
C TYR A 200 -30.67 29.19 -12.71
N TYR A 201 -30.74 29.18 -11.38
CA TYR A 201 -31.99 28.93 -10.65
C TYR A 201 -33.03 30.03 -10.91
N GLU A 202 -32.61 31.31 -10.84
CA GLU A 202 -33.48 32.45 -11.13
C GLU A 202 -34.05 32.40 -12.55
N LYS A 203 -33.22 32.06 -13.55
CA LYS A 203 -33.65 31.87 -14.95
C LYS A 203 -34.72 30.78 -15.09
N ILE A 204 -34.58 29.66 -14.38
CA ILE A 204 -35.58 28.58 -14.39
C ILE A 204 -36.89 29.04 -13.73
N MET A 205 -36.82 29.74 -12.60
CA MET A 205 -38.01 30.24 -11.90
C MET A 205 -38.78 31.24 -12.77
N GLN A 206 -38.09 32.21 -13.39
CA GLN A 206 -38.71 33.19 -14.29
C GLN A 206 -39.40 32.53 -15.50
N ALA A 207 -38.75 31.53 -16.12
CA ALA A 207 -39.35 30.80 -17.25
C ALA A 207 -40.59 30.00 -16.83
N THR A 208 -40.59 29.46 -15.60
CA THR A 208 -41.73 28.71 -15.06
C THR A 208 -42.92 29.63 -14.76
N GLU A 209 -42.65 30.81 -14.20
CA GLU A 209 -43.68 31.82 -13.91
C GLU A 209 -44.32 32.37 -15.19
N GLN A 210 -43.53 32.65 -16.24
CA GLN A 210 -44.00 33.12 -17.55
C GLN A 210 -44.92 32.09 -18.25
N SER A 211 -44.59 30.81 -18.17
CA SER A 211 -45.42 29.74 -18.74
C SER A 211 -46.74 29.54 -18.00
N GLN A 212 -46.78 29.80 -16.68
CA GLN A 212 -48.03 29.79 -15.90
C GLN A 212 -48.90 31.04 -16.12
N THR A 213 -48.29 32.20 -16.40
CA THR A 213 -49.05 33.43 -16.72
C THR A 213 -49.69 33.36 -18.11
N GLU A 214 -48.99 32.83 -19.12
CA GLU A 214 -49.58 32.61 -20.46
C GLU A 214 -50.72 31.59 -20.46
N THR A 215 -50.70 30.61 -19.56
CA THR A 215 -51.80 29.65 -19.39
C THR A 215 -53.01 30.26 -18.65
N SER A 216 -52.79 31.33 -17.87
CA SER A 216 -53.83 31.98 -17.05
C SER A 216 -54.51 33.17 -17.75
N GLU A 217 -53.89 33.77 -18.78
CA GLU A 217 -54.51 34.86 -19.57
C GLU A 217 -55.52 34.38 -20.63
N SER A 218 -55.72 33.05 -20.79
CA SER A 218 -56.68 32.47 -21.75
C SER A 218 -58.08 32.17 -21.19
N ILE A 219 -58.41 32.52 -19.94
CA ILE A 219 -59.75 32.24 -19.38
C ILE A 219 -60.38 33.52 -18.80
N PHE A 220 -61.30 34.09 -19.58
CA PHE A 220 -62.23 35.12 -19.14
C PHE A 220 -63.23 34.52 -18.12
N VAL A 221 -63.28 35.16 -16.93
CA VAL A 221 -64.46 35.45 -16.07
C VAL A 221 -65.36 34.27 -15.66
N THR A 222 -65.44 33.97 -14.35
CA THR A 222 -66.58 34.27 -13.44
C THR A 222 -66.18 34.06 -11.96
N GLU A 223 -66.77 34.88 -11.10
CA GLU A 223 -66.57 35.20 -9.66
C GLU A 223 -66.61 34.07 -8.58
N PRO A 224 -66.33 34.41 -7.30
CA PRO A 224 -65.69 33.53 -6.31
C PRO A 224 -66.65 32.92 -5.28
N GLU A 225 -66.26 31.79 -4.68
CA GLU A 225 -66.73 31.39 -3.34
C GLU A 225 -65.58 30.85 -2.45
N THR A 226 -65.20 31.70 -1.50
CA THR A 226 -65.16 31.51 -0.03
C THR A 226 -64.96 30.14 0.65
N PHE A 227 -64.15 30.21 1.74
CA PHE A 227 -63.99 29.29 2.91
C PHE A 227 -63.12 28.03 2.68
N SER A 228 -62.26 27.54 3.60
CA SER A 228 -62.17 27.67 5.06
C SER A 228 -60.76 27.30 5.55
N SER A 229 -60.36 27.88 6.68
CA SER A 229 -59.19 27.57 7.52
C SER A 229 -59.20 26.21 8.22
N SER A 230 -58.04 25.94 8.87
CA SER A 230 -57.75 25.04 10.00
C SER A 230 -57.17 23.68 9.60
N GLU A 231 -56.22 23.04 10.30
CA GLU A 231 -55.73 23.22 11.68
C GLU A 231 -54.40 22.45 11.86
N ILE A 232 -53.62 22.89 12.84
CA ILE A 232 -52.37 22.31 13.33
C ILE A 232 -52.70 21.06 14.17
N LEU A 233 -51.89 20.00 14.10
CA LEU A 233 -51.78 19.06 15.23
C LEU A 233 -50.43 18.35 15.25
N ALA A 234 -49.64 18.74 16.27
CA ALA A 234 -48.49 18.02 16.78
C ALA A 234 -48.95 16.81 17.60
N VAL A 235 -48.23 15.69 17.50
CA VAL A 235 -48.30 14.62 18.50
C VAL A 235 -46.87 14.16 18.80
N GLU A 236 -46.38 14.58 19.96
CA GLU A 236 -45.34 13.89 20.74
C GLU A 236 -45.97 12.65 21.40
N ILE A 237 -45.25 11.53 21.39
CA ILE A 237 -45.33 10.51 22.44
C ILE A 237 -43.90 10.06 22.76
N SER A 238 -43.60 10.10 24.05
CA SER A 238 -42.32 9.83 24.72
C SER A 238 -42.18 8.37 25.19
N GLU A 239 -40.95 8.06 25.62
CA GLU A 239 -40.54 7.03 26.62
C GLU A 239 -40.51 5.55 26.16
N ALA A 240 -39.53 4.70 26.51
CA ALA A 240 -38.57 4.74 27.62
C ALA A 240 -37.49 3.63 27.49
N ILE A 241 -36.30 3.86 28.09
CA ILE A 241 -35.50 2.94 28.96
C ILE A 241 -34.72 1.79 28.23
N GLN A 242 -33.44 1.45 28.47
CA GLN A 242 -32.53 1.55 29.64
C GLN A 242 -31.04 1.36 29.23
N ASP A 243 -30.15 2.06 29.94
CA ASP A 243 -28.84 1.70 30.57
C ASP A 243 -27.89 0.66 29.90
N ASP A 244 -26.54 0.73 30.00
CA ASP A 244 -25.69 1.27 31.07
C ASP A 244 -24.21 1.41 30.60
N SER A 245 -23.52 2.38 31.23
CA SER A 245 -22.09 2.55 31.57
C SER A 245 -20.95 2.16 30.62
N SER A 246 -19.98 3.01 30.25
CA SER A 246 -19.20 4.07 30.94
C SER A 246 -17.89 3.62 31.64
N ILE A 247 -16.87 4.51 31.53
CA ILE A 247 -15.61 4.66 32.31
C ILE A 247 -14.40 3.88 31.74
N VAL A 248 -13.40 4.46 31.06
CA VAL A 248 -12.44 5.60 31.28
C VAL A 248 -11.17 5.18 32.06
N GLU A 249 -10.04 5.15 31.31
CA GLU A 249 -8.62 5.46 31.66
C GLU A 249 -7.91 4.74 32.83
N PRO A 250 -6.55 4.74 32.97
CA PRO A 250 -5.60 5.75 32.47
C PRO A 250 -4.27 5.27 31.86
N GLU A 251 -3.65 6.22 31.16
CA GLU A 251 -2.23 6.28 30.82
C GLU A 251 -1.39 6.55 32.07
N GLN A 252 -0.25 5.86 32.20
CA GLN A 252 0.87 6.33 33.01
C GLN A 252 2.19 6.13 32.25
N ILE A 253 2.86 7.26 32.07
CA ILE A 253 4.23 7.44 31.60
C ILE A 253 5.11 7.57 32.85
N VAL A 254 6.12 6.71 33.02
CA VAL A 254 7.32 7.01 33.82
C VAL A 254 8.54 6.33 33.19
N THR A 255 9.62 7.10 33.18
CA THR A 255 10.94 7.00 32.55
C THR A 255 12.01 6.23 33.34
N HIS A 256 13.16 6.02 32.67
CA HIS A 256 14.51 5.63 33.15
C HIS A 256 14.68 4.13 33.47
N GLU A 257 15.74 3.43 33.05
CA GLU A 257 17.17 3.75 33.20
C GLU A 257 18.03 2.97 32.19
N ILE A 258 19.16 3.58 31.80
CA ILE A 258 20.22 3.01 30.95
C ILE A 258 21.24 2.39 31.90
N GLU A 259 21.56 1.11 31.71
CA GLU A 259 22.76 0.49 32.28
C GLU A 259 23.59 -0.14 31.15
N GLU A 260 24.79 0.42 30.98
CA GLU A 260 25.88 -0.12 30.17
C GLU A 260 26.52 -1.32 30.88
N VAL A 261 26.81 -2.43 30.18
CA VAL A 261 28.02 -3.24 30.42
C VAL A 261 28.48 -3.92 29.12
N SER A 262 29.57 -3.39 28.57
CA SER A 262 30.81 -4.06 28.10
C SER A 262 30.73 -5.40 27.35
N THR A 263 31.03 -5.35 26.05
CA THR A 263 31.56 -6.46 25.25
C THR A 263 33.08 -6.54 25.41
N HIS A 264 33.60 -7.72 25.76
CA HIS A 264 35.01 -8.07 25.65
C HIS A 264 35.28 -8.72 24.30
N ASP A 265 36.07 -8.03 23.47
CA ASP A 265 36.75 -8.58 22.30
C ASP A 265 37.87 -9.52 22.72
N ASN A 266 38.04 -10.62 21.98
CA ASN A 266 39.33 -11.29 21.83
C ASN A 266 39.48 -11.71 20.36
N HIS A 267 40.41 -11.06 19.69
CA HIS A 267 40.94 -11.38 18.37
C HIS A 267 42.16 -12.32 18.46
N GLN A 268 42.33 -13.11 17.39
CA GLN A 268 43.57 -13.65 16.82
C GLN A 268 44.30 -14.75 17.62
N GLU A 269 44.96 -15.75 17.02
CA GLU A 269 45.63 -15.89 15.70
C GLU A 269 45.69 -17.42 15.40
N ASP A 270 45.37 -17.90 14.20
CA ASP A 270 46.29 -18.12 13.07
C ASP A 270 46.93 -19.52 13.04
N ASN A 271 46.66 -20.30 11.98
CA ASN A 271 47.60 -21.30 11.46
C ASN A 271 47.23 -21.76 10.04
N SER A 272 48.22 -21.74 9.15
CA SER A 272 48.15 -22.14 7.74
C SER A 272 48.46 -23.64 7.55
N LEU A 273 47.91 -24.27 6.51
CA LEU A 273 48.64 -24.98 5.42
C LEU A 273 47.69 -25.89 4.60
N THR A 274 47.66 -25.60 3.29
CA THR A 274 47.53 -26.49 2.11
C THR A 274 46.65 -27.74 2.18
N ASP A 275 45.63 -27.79 1.31
CA ASP A 275 45.43 -28.95 0.42
C ASP A 275 44.51 -28.61 -0.76
N ASN A 276 44.79 -29.22 -1.90
CA ASN A 276 44.04 -29.08 -3.15
C ASN A 276 42.61 -29.59 -2.97
N VAL A 277 41.68 -28.66 -2.74
CA VAL A 277 40.24 -28.90 -2.84
C VAL A 277 39.76 -28.19 -4.09
N THR A 278 39.02 -28.90 -4.93
CA THR A 278 38.22 -28.30 -6.00
C THR A 278 37.27 -27.29 -5.34
N VAL A 279 37.69 -26.03 -5.32
CA VAL A 279 36.95 -24.92 -4.70
C VAL A 279 35.67 -24.77 -5.51
N ALA A 280 34.55 -25.24 -4.97
CA ALA A 280 33.26 -24.76 -5.40
C ALA A 280 33.31 -23.22 -5.37
N PRO A 281 32.89 -22.54 -6.44
CA PRO A 281 33.04 -21.08 -6.53
C PRO A 281 32.51 -20.46 -5.25
N ASN A 282 33.28 -19.54 -4.69
CA ASN A 282 32.89 -18.80 -3.50
C ASN A 282 31.47 -18.27 -3.74
N ALA A 283 30.57 -18.36 -2.74
CA ALA A 283 29.17 -17.98 -2.89
C ALA A 283 29.01 -16.57 -3.49
N GLU A 284 29.95 -15.68 -3.19
CA GLU A 284 30.03 -14.33 -3.75
C GLU A 284 30.42 -14.28 -5.24
N GLU A 285 31.33 -15.15 -5.70
CA GLU A 285 31.71 -15.28 -7.12
C GLU A 285 30.55 -15.83 -7.94
N GLN A 286 29.84 -16.83 -7.40
CA GLN A 286 28.66 -17.38 -8.04
C GLN A 286 27.54 -16.33 -8.15
N GLU A 287 27.35 -15.53 -7.10
CA GLU A 287 26.36 -14.44 -7.11
C GLU A 287 26.74 -13.34 -8.12
N THR A 288 28.03 -13.03 -8.24
CA THR A 288 28.55 -12.06 -9.23
C THR A 288 28.25 -12.52 -10.66
N LEU A 289 28.51 -13.80 -10.97
CA LEU A 289 28.21 -14.38 -12.29
C LEU A 289 26.71 -14.35 -12.62
N VAL A 290 25.86 -14.64 -11.63
CA VAL A 290 24.39 -14.57 -11.78
C VAL A 290 23.92 -13.14 -12.05
N LEU A 291 24.54 -12.14 -11.42
CA LEU A 291 24.22 -10.73 -11.71
C LEU A 291 24.67 -10.32 -13.11
N ILE A 292 25.86 -10.73 -13.55
CA ILE A 292 26.38 -10.46 -14.91
C ILE A 292 25.41 -11.03 -15.96
N GLU A 293 25.06 -12.31 -15.86
CA GLU A 293 24.13 -12.97 -16.80
C GLU A 293 22.78 -12.23 -16.87
N LYS A 294 22.25 -11.78 -15.72
CA LYS A 294 21.01 -11.01 -15.65
C LYS A 294 21.13 -9.64 -16.29
N LEU A 295 22.28 -8.97 -16.16
CA LEU A 295 22.52 -7.67 -16.78
C LEU A 295 22.69 -7.81 -18.30
N GLU A 296 23.40 -8.85 -18.76
CA GLU A 296 23.55 -9.20 -20.18
C GLU A 296 22.21 -9.50 -20.86
N ALA A 297 21.36 -10.30 -20.20
CA ALA A 297 20.04 -10.67 -20.73
C ALA A 297 18.98 -9.56 -20.61
N ALA A 298 19.23 -8.49 -19.85
CA ALA A 298 18.23 -7.46 -19.59
C ALA A 298 17.89 -6.66 -20.85
N THR A 299 16.61 -6.56 -21.20
CA THR A 299 16.09 -5.78 -22.33
C THR A 299 15.40 -4.49 -21.91
N SER A 300 15.33 -4.21 -20.60
CA SER A 300 14.69 -3.02 -20.05
C SER A 300 15.39 -2.52 -18.79
N TYR A 301 15.28 -1.21 -18.54
CA TYR A 301 15.76 -0.62 -17.29
C TYR A 301 15.17 -1.30 -16.04
N TYR A 302 13.91 -1.74 -16.10
CA TYR A 302 13.28 -2.40 -14.97
C TYR A 302 14.00 -3.70 -14.58
N GLN A 303 14.41 -4.50 -15.57
CA GLN A 303 15.16 -5.73 -15.33
C GLN A 303 16.56 -5.44 -14.78
N ILE A 304 17.25 -4.45 -15.34
CA ILE A 304 18.55 -3.96 -14.83
C ILE A 304 18.41 -3.56 -13.37
N ARG A 305 17.47 -2.66 -13.06
CA ARG A 305 17.19 -2.17 -11.72
C ARG A 305 16.88 -3.32 -10.76
N SER A 306 15.99 -4.23 -11.17
CA SER A 306 15.57 -5.36 -10.34
C SER A 306 16.71 -6.36 -10.07
N ALA A 307 17.64 -6.52 -11.00
CA ALA A 307 18.82 -7.36 -10.81
C ALA A 307 19.81 -6.70 -9.83
N LEU A 308 20.10 -5.40 -10.00
CA LEU A 308 21.00 -4.64 -9.13
C LEU A 308 20.53 -4.61 -7.67
N TYR A 309 19.22 -4.40 -7.42
CA TYR A 309 18.69 -4.41 -6.05
C TYR A 309 18.81 -5.76 -5.35
N ARG A 310 18.61 -6.87 -6.08
CA ARG A 310 18.68 -8.21 -5.48
C ARG A 310 20.10 -8.66 -5.17
N HIS A 311 21.08 -8.08 -5.86
CA HIS A 311 22.49 -8.45 -5.78
C HIS A 311 23.36 -7.23 -5.43
N GLN A 312 22.87 -6.40 -4.49
CA GLN A 312 23.49 -5.13 -4.14
C GLN A 312 24.92 -5.30 -3.59
N SER A 313 25.18 -6.39 -2.88
CA SER A 313 26.49 -6.74 -2.30
C SER A 313 27.59 -6.94 -3.34
N VAL A 314 27.23 -7.43 -4.54
CA VAL A 314 28.17 -7.78 -5.62
C VAL A 314 28.08 -6.84 -6.83
N LYS A 315 27.31 -5.75 -6.70
CA LYS A 315 27.03 -4.80 -7.78
C LYS A 315 28.30 -4.26 -8.45
N ASP A 316 29.23 -3.74 -7.67
CA ASP A 316 30.40 -3.04 -8.22
C ASP A 316 31.33 -4.03 -8.93
N LYS A 317 31.54 -5.22 -8.35
CA LYS A 317 32.30 -6.32 -8.95
C LYS A 317 31.68 -6.82 -10.27
N ALA A 318 30.36 -6.92 -10.34
CA ALA A 318 29.67 -7.35 -11.56
C ALA A 318 29.74 -6.27 -12.66
N ILE A 319 29.61 -4.99 -12.30
CA ILE A 319 29.73 -3.88 -13.25
C ILE A 319 31.14 -3.79 -13.83
N GLU A 320 32.18 -4.00 -13.01
CA GLU A 320 33.58 -3.99 -13.48
C GLU A 320 33.88 -5.11 -14.49
N GLN A 321 33.26 -6.28 -14.33
CA GLN A 321 33.47 -7.46 -15.18
C GLN A 321 32.67 -7.45 -16.49
N LEU A 322 31.67 -6.58 -16.63
CA LEU A 322 30.93 -6.41 -17.90
C LEU A 322 31.84 -5.87 -19.01
N SER A 323 31.60 -6.31 -20.24
CA SER A 323 32.30 -5.74 -21.39
C SER A 323 31.89 -4.29 -21.64
N GLU A 324 32.76 -3.49 -22.26
CA GLU A 324 32.45 -2.08 -22.59
C GLU A 324 31.22 -1.97 -23.51
N ALA A 325 31.00 -2.94 -24.40
CA ALA A 325 29.81 -2.99 -25.26
C ALA A 325 28.52 -3.19 -24.43
N GLU A 326 28.56 -4.02 -23.40
CA GLU A 326 27.42 -4.25 -22.52
C GLU A 326 27.17 -3.07 -21.59
N LYS A 327 28.22 -2.43 -21.08
CA LYS A 327 28.10 -1.18 -20.31
C LYS A 327 27.41 -0.09 -21.13
N SER A 328 27.83 0.12 -22.38
CA SER A 328 27.17 1.07 -23.28
C SER A 328 25.71 0.70 -23.57
N ARG A 329 25.41 -0.59 -23.78
CA ARG A 329 24.03 -1.07 -23.99
C ARG A 329 23.14 -0.84 -22.75
N ILE A 330 23.65 -1.12 -21.57
CA ILE A 330 22.96 -0.89 -20.30
C ILE A 330 22.72 0.61 -20.11
N GLU A 331 23.71 1.44 -20.43
CA GLU A 331 23.60 2.90 -20.39
C GLU A 331 22.50 3.40 -21.34
N GLU A 332 22.39 2.86 -22.56
CA GLU A 332 21.32 3.21 -23.49
C GLU A 332 19.93 2.95 -22.89
N LEU A 333 19.75 1.84 -22.16
CA LEU A 333 18.51 1.46 -21.51
C LEU A 333 18.14 2.33 -20.30
N LEU A 334 19.07 3.13 -19.74
CA LEU A 334 18.79 3.98 -18.59
C LEU A 334 17.76 5.10 -18.95
N PRO A 335 16.77 5.37 -18.08
CA PRO A 335 15.86 6.48 -18.23
C PRO A 335 16.60 7.82 -18.23
N LEU A 336 16.05 8.81 -18.94
CA LEU A 336 16.60 10.16 -19.02
C LEU A 336 16.90 10.78 -17.64
N GLN A 337 16.06 10.52 -16.66
CA GLN A 337 16.22 11.03 -15.29
C GLN A 337 17.48 10.44 -14.61
N VAL A 338 17.71 9.15 -14.79
CA VAL A 338 18.84 8.42 -14.20
C VAL A 338 20.14 8.83 -14.88
N LYS A 339 20.11 9.00 -16.21
CA LYS A 339 21.23 9.58 -16.98
C LYS A 339 21.61 10.98 -16.48
N ALA A 340 20.60 11.83 -16.26
CA ALA A 340 20.83 13.18 -15.73
C ALA A 340 21.42 13.17 -14.32
N LEU A 341 20.95 12.28 -13.45
CA LEU A 341 21.50 12.11 -12.10
C LEU A 341 22.93 11.55 -12.10
N ASN A 342 23.24 10.58 -12.98
CA ASN A 342 24.61 10.09 -13.15
C ASN A 342 25.55 11.21 -13.57
N LYS A 343 25.14 12.01 -14.56
CA LYS A 343 25.91 13.19 -15.01
C LYS A 343 26.08 14.23 -13.91
N ALA A 344 25.03 14.48 -13.12
CA ALA A 344 25.09 15.39 -11.99
C ALA A 344 26.06 14.91 -10.91
N ARG A 345 26.13 13.60 -10.68
CA ARG A 345 27.09 12.98 -9.76
C ARG A 345 28.52 13.09 -10.29
N GLU A 346 28.73 12.83 -11.58
CA GLU A 346 30.03 12.98 -12.23
C GLU A 346 30.53 14.43 -12.22
N SER A 347 29.62 15.41 -12.28
CA SER A 347 29.95 16.82 -12.16
C SER A 347 30.04 17.33 -10.71
N ASN A 348 29.98 16.44 -9.72
CA ASN A 348 29.95 16.76 -8.28
C ASN A 348 28.82 17.73 -7.88
N LEU A 349 27.72 17.78 -8.64
CA LEU A 349 26.54 18.56 -8.28
C LEU A 349 25.75 17.87 -7.15
N ILE A 350 25.83 16.54 -7.09
CA ILE A 350 25.25 15.70 -6.06
C ILE A 350 26.31 14.67 -5.61
N LEU A 351 26.22 14.21 -4.37
CA LEU A 351 27.11 13.18 -3.82
C LEU A 351 26.69 11.78 -4.29
N ASP A 352 25.41 11.45 -4.12
CA ASP A 352 24.85 10.19 -4.57
C ASP A 352 23.31 10.28 -4.67
N TYR A 353 22.67 9.22 -5.16
CA TYR A 353 21.22 9.11 -5.15
C TYR A 353 20.71 7.66 -5.05
N TYR A 354 19.53 7.50 -4.46
CA TYR A 354 18.78 6.24 -4.44
C TYR A 354 17.41 6.43 -5.08
N GLU A 355 17.01 5.49 -5.94
CA GLU A 355 15.62 5.40 -6.41
C GLU A 355 14.77 4.68 -5.35
N LEU A 356 13.56 5.16 -5.07
CA LEU A 356 12.59 4.52 -4.18
C LEU A 356 11.55 3.76 -5.00
N GLU A 357 10.95 2.72 -4.40
CA GLU A 357 9.88 1.94 -5.04
C GLU A 357 8.67 2.78 -5.45
N THR A 358 8.47 3.93 -4.80
CA THR A 358 7.41 4.90 -5.09
C THR A 358 7.64 5.70 -6.39
N GLY A 359 8.81 5.57 -7.03
CA GLY A 359 9.19 6.36 -8.20
C GLY A 359 9.69 7.76 -7.85
N SER A 360 10.15 7.96 -6.61
CA SER A 360 10.89 9.14 -6.17
C SER A 360 12.38 8.82 -6.01
N PHE A 361 13.23 9.83 -5.99
CA PHE A 361 14.67 9.74 -5.78
C PHE A 361 15.04 10.43 -4.48
N GLN A 362 15.86 9.79 -3.66
CA GLN A 362 16.57 10.42 -2.54
C GLN A 362 17.94 10.85 -3.05
N ILE A 363 18.18 12.16 -3.07
CA ILE A 363 19.40 12.76 -3.62
C ILE A 363 20.21 13.34 -2.47
N PHE A 364 21.49 13.01 -2.40
CA PHE A 364 22.42 13.50 -1.39
C PHE A 364 23.24 14.64 -1.99
N ILE A 365 23.34 15.74 -1.28
CA ILE A 365 24.03 16.95 -1.72
C ILE A 365 25.03 17.33 -0.63
N GLU A 366 26.16 17.90 -1.03
CA GLU A 366 27.16 18.38 -0.09
C GLU A 366 26.61 19.53 0.76
N GLY A 367 26.74 19.43 2.09
CA GLY A 367 26.27 20.46 3.03
C GLY A 367 24.85 20.26 3.58
N GLU A 368 24.09 19.27 3.10
CA GLU A 368 22.80 18.90 3.69
C GLU A 368 22.89 17.59 4.48
N ASP A 369 22.44 17.61 5.75
CA ASP A 369 22.44 16.43 6.64
C ASP A 369 21.37 15.39 6.27
N ARG A 370 20.44 15.71 5.35
CA ARG A 370 19.33 14.84 4.97
C ARG A 370 19.19 14.77 3.45
N PRO A 371 18.89 13.60 2.88
CA PRO A 371 18.66 13.48 1.45
C PRO A 371 17.36 14.18 1.04
N VAL A 372 17.41 14.87 -0.11
CA VAL A 372 16.27 15.53 -0.72
C VAL A 372 15.44 14.51 -1.49
N SER A 373 14.15 14.42 -1.19
CA SER A 373 13.22 13.54 -1.91
C SER A 373 12.61 14.27 -3.10
N VAL A 374 12.87 13.77 -4.31
CA VAL A 374 12.41 14.36 -5.58
C VAL A 374 11.64 13.34 -6.39
N SER A 375 10.43 13.68 -6.85
CA SER A 375 9.65 12.78 -7.71
C SER A 375 10.29 12.62 -9.09
N LYS A 376 10.13 11.46 -9.74
CA LYS A 376 10.68 11.19 -11.08
C LYS A 376 10.29 12.23 -12.13
N SER A 377 9.09 12.81 -12.06
CA SER A 377 8.64 13.87 -12.97
C SER A 377 9.38 15.19 -12.77
N SER A 378 9.93 15.43 -11.59
CA SER A 378 10.52 16.71 -11.19
C SER A 378 12.05 16.69 -11.09
N VAL A 379 12.70 15.54 -11.27
CA VAL A 379 14.17 15.40 -11.21
C VAL A 379 14.89 16.37 -12.15
N LEU A 380 14.44 16.46 -13.41
CA LEU A 380 15.12 17.29 -14.40
C LEU A 380 14.97 18.79 -14.12
N SER A 381 13.80 19.23 -13.67
CA SER A 381 13.59 20.62 -13.26
C SER A 381 14.37 20.95 -11.99
N TRP A 382 14.46 19.98 -11.07
CA TRP A 382 15.18 20.15 -9.82
C TRP A 382 16.69 20.26 -10.05
N LEU A 383 17.28 19.40 -10.89
CA LEU A 383 18.70 19.48 -11.23
C LEU A 383 19.08 20.82 -11.87
N LYS A 384 18.25 21.34 -12.79
CA LYS A 384 18.46 22.67 -13.39
C LYS A 384 18.44 23.79 -12.37
N GLU A 385 17.58 23.68 -11.36
CA GLU A 385 17.54 24.66 -10.28
C GLU A 385 18.79 24.58 -9.39
N GLN A 386 19.30 23.37 -9.11
CA GLN A 386 20.56 23.21 -8.38
C GLN A 386 21.76 23.75 -9.16
N GLU A 387 21.83 23.52 -10.47
CA GLU A 387 22.85 24.12 -11.35
C GLU A 387 22.80 25.66 -11.29
N ARG A 388 21.59 26.24 -11.26
CA ARG A 388 21.37 27.69 -11.15
C ARG A 388 21.84 28.23 -9.80
N ILE A 389 21.50 27.55 -8.70
CA ILE A 389 21.90 27.94 -7.34
C ILE A 389 23.43 27.89 -7.21
N ASN A 390 24.06 26.81 -7.66
CA ASN A 390 25.52 26.69 -7.59
C ASN A 390 26.23 27.71 -8.49
N SER A 391 25.64 28.11 -9.62
CA SER A 391 26.20 29.16 -10.48
C SER A 391 26.15 30.58 -9.87
N ILE A 392 25.29 30.82 -8.86
CA ILE A 392 25.17 32.12 -8.18
C ILE A 392 26.11 32.20 -6.97
N THR A 393 26.55 31.06 -6.45
CA THR A 393 27.32 30.96 -5.19
C THR A 393 28.85 30.90 -5.42
N VAL A 394 29.30 30.93 -6.69
CA VAL A 394 30.73 30.94 -7.08
C VAL A 394 31.25 32.35 -7.35
#